data_AF-A0A1I4AWF7-F1
#
_entry.id   AF-A0A1I4AWF7-F1
#
_cell.length_a   1.000
_cell.length_b   1.000
_cell.length_c   1.000
_cell.angle_alpha   90.00
_cell.angle_beta   90.00
_cell.angle_gamma   90.00
#
_symmetry.space_group_name_H-M   'P 1'
#
loop_
_entity.id
_entity.type
_entity.pdbx_description
1 polymer ?
#
loop_
_entity_poly.entity_id
_entity_poly.type
_entity_poly.pdbx_seq_one_letter_code
_entity_poly.pdbx_strand_id
1 'polypeptide(L)'
;MKKWTYPLLALMIASGVVLGFITQTSSLLPLINNSFLYGLFFVIFGCIILVIRSGFFTAFARGFQQLKDMIFRKPRVLESDLYSAEDASFRRKKEAILRGGTSLLLVSGFGMILFSLVLTCFYYV
;
A
#
# COMPACT_ATOMS: atom_id res chain seq x y z
N MET A 1 -2.68 -12.66 8.52
CA MET A 1 -2.24 -11.35 9.03
C MET A 1 -1.15 -11.59 10.08
N LYS A 2 -0.03 -10.87 10.02
CA LYS A 2 1.10 -11.08 10.95
C LYS A 2 0.67 -10.65 12.36
N LYS A 3 0.99 -11.42 13.40
CA LYS A 3 0.59 -11.14 14.81
C LYS A 3 0.98 -9.72 15.29
N TRP A 4 1.99 -9.11 14.65
CA TRP A 4 2.50 -7.76 14.93
C TRP A 4 1.59 -6.62 14.43
N THR A 5 0.59 -6.89 13.60
CA THR A 5 -0.29 -5.83 13.07
C THR A 5 -1.33 -5.35 14.08
N TYR A 6 -1.85 -6.25 14.93
CA TYR A 6 -2.80 -5.93 16.00
C TYR A 6 -2.25 -4.97 17.07
N PRO A 7 -1.05 -5.19 17.65
CA PRO A 7 -0.53 -4.26 18.66
C PRO A 7 -0.26 -2.87 18.07
N LEU A 8 0.10 -2.78 16.79
CA LEU A 8 0.35 -1.51 16.11
C LEU A 8 -0.94 -0.70 15.95
N LEU A 9 -2.04 -1.36 15.56
CA LEU A 9 -3.36 -0.73 15.52
C LEU A 9 -3.86 -0.33 16.90
N ALA A 10 -3.68 -1.20 17.90
CA ALA A 10 -4.06 -0.90 19.29
C ALA A 10 -3.31 0.33 19.83
N LEU A 11 -2.01 0.44 19.53
CA LEU A 11 -1.18 1.59 19.93
C LEU A 11 -1.64 2.89 19.26
N MET A 12 -2.04 2.85 17.98
CA MET A 12 -2.60 4.01 17.29
C MET A 12 -3.95 4.45 17.89
N ILE A 13 -4.81 3.50 18.27
CA ILE A 13 -6.09 3.85 18.92
C ILE A 13 -5.82 4.44 20.30
N ALA A 14 -4.96 3.81 21.10
CA ALA A 14 -4.62 4.29 22.44
C ALA A 14 -3.99 5.68 22.41
N SER A 15 -3.09 5.96 21.45
CA SER A 15 -2.51 7.30 21.31
C SER A 15 -3.55 8.35 20.89
N GLY A 16 -4.53 7.97 20.06
CA GLY A 16 -5.66 8.83 19.69
C GLY A 16 -6.53 9.20 20.88
N VAL A 17 -6.83 8.24 21.74
CA VAL A 17 -7.58 8.49 22.98
C VAL A 17 -6.80 9.42 23.91
N VAL A 18 -5.52 9.14 24.17
CA VAL A 18 -4.67 9.97 25.04
C VAL A 18 -4.57 11.40 24.51
N LEU A 19 -4.34 11.58 23.20
CA LEU A 19 -4.27 12.91 22.59
C LEU A 19 -5.61 13.65 22.62
N GLY A 20 -6.74 12.94 22.46
CA GLY A 20 -8.08 13.51 22.60
C GLY A 20 -8.34 14.14 23.97
N PHE A 21 -7.76 13.59 25.04
CA PHE A 21 -7.88 14.16 26.40
C PHE A 21 -6.93 15.33 26.67
N ILE A 22 -5.78 15.40 25.99
CA ILE A 22 -4.72 16.39 26.29
C ILE A 22 -4.83 17.63 25.41
N THR A 23 -5.29 17.48 24.16
CA THR A 23 -5.24 18.56 23.16
C THR A 23 -6.45 19.50 23.27
N GLN A 24 -6.18 20.80 23.14
CA GLN A 24 -7.23 21.83 23.11
C GLN A 24 -7.97 21.81 21.77
N THR A 25 -9.28 22.11 21.78
CA THR A 25 -10.19 22.04 20.62
C THR A 25 -9.70 22.80 19.39
N SER A 26 -8.96 23.90 19.57
CA SER A 26 -8.44 24.73 18.48
C SER A 26 -7.38 24.04 17.60
N SER A 27 -6.60 23.09 18.14
CA SER A 27 -5.55 22.38 17.41
C SER A 27 -5.94 20.96 17.00
N LEU A 28 -7.10 20.47 17.45
CA LEU A 28 -7.63 19.15 17.11
C LEU A 28 -8.01 19.03 15.63
N LEU A 29 -8.72 20.03 15.09
CA LEU A 29 -9.22 19.99 13.70
C LEU A 29 -8.11 19.82 12.64
N PRO A 30 -7.01 20.60 12.64
CA PRO A 30 -5.92 20.40 11.68
C PRO A 30 -5.21 19.06 11.89
N LEU A 31 -5.12 18.56 13.12
CA LEU A 31 -4.52 17.26 13.41
C LEU A 31 -5.36 16.10 12.84
N ILE A 32 -6.69 16.17 13.01
CA ILE A 32 -7.65 15.22 12.44
C ILE A 32 -7.53 15.18 10.91
N ASN A 33 -7.55 16.36 10.26
CA ASN A 33 -7.49 16.44 8.80
C ASN A 33 -6.15 15.94 8.25
N ASN A 34 -5.03 16.36 8.82
CA ASN A 34 -3.71 15.92 8.34
C ASN A 34 -3.52 14.42 8.54
N SER A 35 -3.89 13.88 9.70
CA SER A 35 -3.80 12.43 9.95
C SER A 35 -4.69 11.62 9.00
N PHE A 36 -5.90 12.10 8.71
CA PHE A 36 -6.78 11.48 7.71
C PHE A 36 -6.16 11.50 6.31
N LEU A 37 -5.62 12.64 5.88
CA LEU A 37 -5.02 12.79 4.55
C LEU A 37 -3.78 11.91 4.37
N TYR A 38 -2.88 11.87 5.37
CA TYR A 38 -1.72 10.96 5.33
C TYR A 38 -2.16 9.49 5.37
N GLY A 39 -3.17 9.16 6.17
CA GLY A 39 -3.76 7.82 6.20
C GLY A 39 -4.31 7.39 4.84
N LEU A 40 -5.11 8.27 4.23
CA LEU A 40 -5.68 8.07 2.89
C LEU A 40 -4.58 7.91 1.83
N PHE A 41 -3.55 8.76 1.86
CA PHE A 41 -2.42 8.69 0.94
C PHE A 41 -1.71 7.34 1.03
N PHE A 42 -1.42 6.85 2.24
CA PHE A 42 -0.79 5.54 2.43
C PHE A 42 -1.67 4.38 1.96
N VAL A 43 -2.98 4.45 2.18
CA VAL A 43 -3.91 3.42 1.68
C VAL A 43 -3.95 3.41 0.16
N ILE A 44 -4.10 4.57 -0.48
CA ILE A 44 -4.11 4.70 -1.95
C ILE A 44 -2.82 4.13 -2.53
N PHE A 45 -1.67 4.56 -2.00
CA PHE A 45 -0.37 4.10 -2.49
C PHE A 45 -0.18 2.59 -2.26
N GLY A 46 -0.57 2.07 -1.10
CA GLY A 46 -0.58 0.64 -0.82
C GLY A 46 -1.45 -0.16 -1.79
N CYS A 47 -2.64 0.35 -2.13
CA CYS A 47 -3.53 -0.26 -3.11
C CYS A 47 -2.93 -0.25 -4.52
N ILE A 48 -2.30 0.84 -4.95
CA ILE A 48 -1.62 0.93 -6.25
C ILE A 48 -0.53 -0.16 -6.33
N ILE A 49 0.30 -0.30 -5.29
CA ILE A 49 1.34 -1.33 -5.26
C ILE A 49 0.71 -2.74 -5.28
N LEU A 50 -0.40 -2.98 -4.58
CA LEU A 50 -1.11 -4.25 -4.65
C LEU A 50 -1.58 -4.58 -6.07
N VAL A 51 -2.16 -3.62 -6.79
CA VAL A 51 -2.65 -3.81 -8.16
C VAL A 51 -1.49 -4.06 -9.14
N ILE A 52 -0.37 -3.34 -8.98
CA ILE A 52 0.82 -3.59 -9.80
C ILE A 52 1.37 -4.99 -9.51
N ARG A 53 1.44 -5.38 -8.23
CA ARG A 53 1.97 -6.68 -7.81
C ARG A 53 1.06 -7.86 -8.19
N SER A 54 -0.25 -7.67 -8.22
CA SER A 54 -1.19 -8.74 -8.61
C SER A 54 -1.02 -9.17 -10.08
N GLY A 55 -0.25 -8.40 -10.86
CA GLY A 55 -0.04 -8.69 -12.28
C GLY A 55 -1.24 -8.30 -13.12
N PHE A 56 -2.13 -7.44 -12.62
CA PHE A 56 -3.27 -6.92 -13.40
C PHE A 56 -2.82 -6.41 -14.76
N PHE A 57 -1.78 -5.58 -14.81
CA PHE A 57 -1.21 -5.06 -16.05
C PHE A 57 -0.50 -6.12 -16.91
N THR A 58 -0.02 -7.23 -16.32
CA THR A 58 0.60 -8.31 -17.10
C THR A 58 -0.42 -9.07 -17.96
N ALA A 59 -1.68 -9.17 -17.50
CA ALA A 59 -2.76 -9.73 -18.31
C ALA A 59 -3.02 -8.86 -19.55
N PHE A 60 -3.06 -7.53 -19.39
CA PHE A 60 -3.18 -6.59 -20.51
C PHE A 60 -1.97 -6.67 -21.44
N ALA A 61 -0.75 -6.64 -20.90
CA ALA A 61 0.48 -6.72 -21.69
C ALA A 61 0.54 -8.01 -22.54
N ARG A 62 0.11 -9.15 -22.00
CA ARG A 62 0.01 -10.41 -22.76
C ARG A 62 -1.04 -10.32 -23.87
N GLY A 63 -2.19 -9.70 -23.61
CA GLY A 63 -3.20 -9.45 -24.65
C GLY A 63 -2.67 -8.56 -25.78
N PHE A 64 -1.95 -7.49 -25.44
CA PHE A 64 -1.31 -6.61 -26.43
C PHE A 64 -0.17 -7.32 -27.19
N GLN A 65 0.61 -8.18 -26.54
CA GLN A 65 1.62 -9.00 -27.21
C GLN A 65 1.00 -9.97 -28.23
N GLN A 66 -0.09 -10.65 -27.87
CA GLN A 66 -0.80 -11.54 -28.80
C GLN A 66 -1.37 -10.77 -30.00
N LEU A 67 -1.91 -9.58 -29.77
CA LEU A 67 -2.40 -8.72 -30.85
C LEU A 67 -1.26 -8.26 -31.78
N LYS A 68 -0.12 -7.90 -31.18
CA LYS A 68 1.08 -7.50 -31.91
C LYS A 68 1.66 -8.64 -32.73
N ASP A 69 1.74 -9.86 -32.20
CA ASP A 69 2.26 -11.03 -32.92
C ASP A 69 1.34 -11.46 -34.06
N MET A 70 0.04 -11.19 -33.95
CA MET A 70 -0.93 -11.37 -35.03
C MET A 70 -0.74 -10.36 -36.17
N ILE A 71 -0.37 -9.12 -35.86
CA ILE A 71 -0.16 -8.05 -36.86
C ILE A 71 1.27 -8.06 -37.43
N PHE A 72 2.26 -8.40 -36.60
CA PHE A 72 3.68 -8.38 -36.95
C PHE A 72 4.32 -9.73 -36.61
N ARG A 73 4.44 -10.61 -37.61
CA ARG A 73 5.11 -11.92 -37.48
C ARG A 73 6.60 -11.73 -37.21
N LYS A 74 7.04 -11.85 -35.96
CA LYS A 74 8.44 -11.68 -35.56
C LYS A 74 9.29 -12.94 -35.79
N PRO A 75 10.57 -12.80 -36.21
CA PRO A 75 11.54 -13.90 -36.26
C PRO A 75 11.99 -14.34 -34.86
N ARG A 76 12.06 -15.65 -34.66
CA ARG A 76 12.03 -16.39 -33.37
C ARG A 76 13.31 -16.32 -32.51
N VAL A 77 14.31 -15.52 -32.86
CA VAL A 77 15.71 -15.76 -32.44
C VAL A 77 16.22 -14.82 -31.33
N LEU A 78 15.49 -13.75 -30.98
CA LEU A 78 16.03 -12.71 -30.08
C LEU A 78 15.52 -12.74 -28.62
N GLU A 79 14.57 -13.61 -28.29
CA GLU A 79 13.89 -13.55 -26.97
C GLU A 79 14.55 -14.41 -25.87
N SER A 80 15.36 -15.40 -26.22
CA SER A 80 15.92 -16.34 -25.23
C SER A 80 17.03 -15.75 -24.36
N ASP A 81 17.75 -14.72 -24.83
CA ASP A 81 18.95 -14.21 -24.14
C ASP A 81 18.69 -12.99 -23.25
N LEU A 82 17.63 -12.20 -23.48
CA LEU A 82 17.38 -10.99 -22.68
C LEU A 82 16.74 -11.27 -21.31
N TYR A 83 16.14 -12.44 -21.09
CA TYR A 83 15.33 -12.72 -19.89
C TYR A 83 16.03 -13.60 -18.82
N SER A 84 17.23 -14.11 -19.10
CA SER A 84 17.91 -15.10 -18.23
C SER A 84 18.79 -14.51 -17.12
N ALA A 85 18.87 -13.19 -16.97
CA ALA A 85 19.80 -12.54 -16.03
C ALA A 85 19.15 -12.00 -14.73
N GLU A 86 17.86 -12.26 -14.47
CA GLU A 86 17.24 -11.92 -13.18
C GLU A 86 17.24 -13.15 -12.27
N ASP A 87 18.27 -13.25 -11.42
CA ASP A 87 18.42 -14.31 -10.42
C ASP A 87 17.11 -14.58 -9.67
N ALA A 88 16.67 -15.85 -9.65
CA ALA A 88 15.45 -16.28 -8.96
C ALA A 88 15.47 -15.93 -7.46
N SER A 89 16.66 -15.82 -6.87
CA SER A 89 16.86 -15.40 -5.48
C SER A 89 16.54 -13.90 -5.28
N PHE A 90 16.92 -13.04 -6.22
CA PHE A 90 16.63 -11.61 -6.20
C PHE A 90 15.14 -11.32 -6.38
N ARG A 91 14.46 -12.03 -7.29
CA ARG A 91 13.01 -11.91 -7.46
C ARG A 91 12.24 -12.27 -6.17
N ARG A 92 12.61 -13.37 -5.50
CA ARG A 92 11.98 -13.78 -4.24
C ARG A 92 12.21 -12.76 -3.12
N LYS A 93 13.42 -12.21 -2.99
CA LYS A 93 13.72 -11.16 -1.99
C LYS A 93 12.96 -9.87 -2.26
N LYS A 94 12.95 -9.41 -3.52
CA LYS A 94 12.18 -8.24 -3.95
C LYS A 94 10.70 -8.40 -3.64
N GLU A 95 10.13 -9.56 -3.95
CA GLU A 95 8.72 -9.82 -3.68
C GLU A 95 8.40 -9.89 -2.18
N ALA A 96 9.30 -10.47 -1.37
CA ALA A 96 9.14 -10.49 0.09
C ALA A 96 9.16 -9.07 0.70
N ILE A 97 10.08 -8.22 0.25
CA ILE A 97 10.19 -6.81 0.68
C ILE A 97 8.94 -6.04 0.24
N LEU A 98 8.53 -6.16 -1.02
CA LEU A 98 7.32 -5.51 -1.54
C LEU A 98 6.09 -5.94 -0.75
N ARG A 99 5.89 -7.25 -0.54
CA ARG A 99 4.76 -7.77 0.25
C ARG A 99 4.75 -7.22 1.67
N GLY A 100 5.93 -7.16 2.32
CA GLY A 100 6.08 -6.59 3.65
C GLY A 100 5.74 -5.10 3.67
N GLY A 101 6.33 -4.33 2.75
CA GLY A 101 6.13 -2.88 2.62
C GLY A 101 4.67 -2.52 2.32
N THR A 102 4.03 -3.21 1.38
CA THR A 102 2.62 -2.98 1.06
C THR A 102 1.71 -3.29 2.26
N SER A 103 1.98 -4.38 2.98
CA SER A 103 1.22 -4.71 4.19
C SER A 103 1.40 -3.66 5.28
N LEU A 104 2.61 -3.09 5.42
CA LEU A 104 2.87 -2.03 6.39
C LEU A 104 2.16 -0.73 6.00
N LEU A 105 2.25 -0.31 4.73
CA LEU A 105 1.57 0.87 4.20
C LEU A 105 0.06 0.83 4.42
N LEU A 106 -0.57 -0.32 4.15
CA LEU A 106 -2.01 -0.48 4.33
C LEU A 106 -2.40 -0.46 5.82
N VAL A 107 -1.63 -1.14 6.68
CA VAL A 107 -1.93 -1.19 8.12
C VAL A 107 -1.68 0.18 8.77
N SER A 108 -0.60 0.89 8.41
CA SER A 108 -0.31 2.22 8.92
C SER A 108 -1.33 3.24 8.41
N GLY A 109 -1.70 3.19 7.13
CA GLY A 109 -2.71 4.06 6.54
C GLY A 109 -4.08 3.86 7.19
N PHE A 110 -4.51 2.60 7.34
CA PHE A 110 -5.75 2.27 8.03
C PHE A 110 -5.72 2.70 9.51
N GLY A 111 -4.59 2.48 10.20
CA GLY A 111 -4.40 2.94 11.57
C GLY A 111 -4.51 4.46 11.73
N MET A 112 -3.95 5.23 10.80
CA MET A 112 -4.08 6.69 10.79
C MET A 112 -5.52 7.17 10.55
N ILE A 113 -6.27 6.48 9.70
CA ILE A 113 -7.70 6.78 9.50
C ILE A 113 -8.49 6.50 10.78
N LEU A 114 -8.25 5.36 11.45
CA LEU A 114 -8.88 5.05 12.72
C LEU A 114 -8.52 6.06 13.81
N PHE A 115 -7.25 6.45 13.90
CA PHE A 115 -6.79 7.49 14.81
C PHE A 115 -7.54 8.82 14.58
N SER A 116 -7.68 9.23 13.32
CA SER A 116 -8.41 10.44 12.94
C SER A 116 -9.90 10.35 13.33
N LEU A 117 -10.53 9.19 13.13
CA LEU A 117 -11.92 8.95 13.54
C LEU A 117 -12.10 9.03 15.06
N VAL A 118 -11.18 8.45 15.83
CA VAL A 118 -11.21 8.53 17.31
C VAL A 118 -11.14 9.99 17.75
N LEU A 119 -10.20 10.77 17.22
CA LEU A 119 -10.10 12.20 17.54
C LEU A 119 -11.34 12.99 17.10
N THR A 120 -11.95 12.61 15.98
CA THR A 120 -13.21 13.23 15.51
C THR A 120 -14.34 13.00 16.51
N CYS A 121 -14.45 11.82 17.11
CA CYS A 121 -15.42 11.56 18.17
C CYS A 121 -15.21 12.49 19.37
N PHE A 122 -13.95 12.74 19.77
CA PHE A 122 -13.64 13.68 20.86
C PHE A 122 -13.86 15.15 20.50
N TYR A 123 -13.71 15.51 19.22
CA TYR A 123 -13.92 16.90 18.79
C TYR A 123 -15.40 17.33 18.87
N TYR A 124 -16.33 16.38 18.67
CA TYR A 124 -17.77 16.65 18.69
C TYR A 124 -18.45 16.35 20.03
N VAL A 125 -17.70 15.88 21.05
CA VAL A 125 -18.17 15.65 22.43
C VAL A 125 -17.76 16.83 23.29
#